data_AF-A0A674JYF8-F1
#
_entry.id   AF-A0A674JYF8-F1
#
_cell.length_a   1.000
_cell.length_b   1.000
_cell.length_c   1.000
_cell.angle_alpha   90.00
_cell.angle_beta   90.00
_cell.angle_gamma   90.00
#
_symmetry.space_group_name_H-M   'P 1'
#
loop_
_entity.id
_entity.type
_entity.pdbx_description
1 polymer ?
#
loop_
_entity_poly.entity_id
_entity_poly.type
_entity_poly.pdbx_seq_one_letter_code
_entity_poly.pdbx_strand_id
1 'polypeptide(L)'
;MSDHPIILDSVRLAYAQTGCDPIRMTEAFVIFRFPVMQCGTTVQVIGDKLIYENQLISSIDVQTGPDGSITRDSTFIFHARCIYNASDFLPVQVEVFLPPTPAPVTQAGPLRLELRIATGRSYLTERDYPVVKVLRDPIYMEVRILQRTDPNLVLSLHHCWATPNANPLEQPQWPILVDGCPFLGDNYRTQLVPIGSELPFPTHHQRFVLSTFAFVDSASQIALDGEHQMSTASMALLYLKMHVWVPLGGGVYTHIQSILEGAI
;
A
#
# COMPACT_ATOMS: atom_id res chain seq x y z
N MET A 1 69.23 -7.88 45.06
CA MET A 1 68.88 -7.72 43.64
C MET A 1 68.35 -6.31 43.48
N SER A 2 68.93 -5.54 42.56
CA SER A 2 68.85 -4.08 42.55
C SER A 2 67.46 -3.59 42.10
N ASP A 3 66.57 -3.33 43.05
CA ASP A 3 65.34 -2.56 42.83
C ASP A 3 65.77 -1.12 42.54
N HIS A 4 65.87 -0.78 41.27
CA HIS A 4 65.78 0.61 40.86
C HIS A 4 64.29 0.89 40.68
N PRO A 5 63.61 1.53 41.67
CA PRO A 5 62.19 1.78 41.57
C PRO A 5 61.96 2.78 40.44
N ILE A 6 61.31 2.34 39.36
CA ILE A 6 60.78 3.27 38.36
C ILE A 6 59.83 4.21 39.09
N ILE A 7 60.05 5.52 38.96
CA ILE A 7 59.15 6.52 39.54
C ILE A 7 57.89 6.56 38.67
N LEU A 8 56.89 5.75 39.05
CA LEU A 8 55.65 5.57 38.30
C LEU A 8 54.93 6.91 38.02
N ASP A 9 55.02 7.85 38.97
CA ASP A 9 54.45 9.20 38.87
C ASP A 9 55.05 10.05 37.74
N SER A 10 56.23 9.67 37.25
CA SER A 10 56.93 10.39 36.19
C SER A 10 56.87 9.73 34.82
N VAL A 11 56.20 8.57 34.73
CA VAL A 11 56.06 7.84 33.49
C VAL A 11 55.13 8.61 32.56
N ARG A 12 55.61 8.90 31.35
CA ARG A 12 54.87 9.62 30.31
C ARG A 12 55.19 9.09 28.93
N LEU A 13 54.33 9.39 27.96
CA LEU A 13 54.59 9.09 26.55
C LEU A 13 55.65 10.06 26.00
N ALA A 14 56.68 9.53 25.35
CA ALA A 14 57.87 10.28 24.93
C ALA A 14 57.55 11.43 23.96
N TYR A 15 56.58 11.20 23.08
CA TYR A 15 56.24 12.10 21.97
C TYR A 15 54.81 12.63 22.05
N ALA A 16 54.13 12.45 23.18
CA ALA A 16 52.76 12.89 23.33
C ALA A 16 52.65 14.42 23.50
N GLN A 17 51.59 14.98 22.94
CA GLN A 17 51.16 16.35 23.20
C GLN A 17 50.34 16.41 24.51
N THR A 18 49.85 17.59 24.87
CA THR A 18 48.98 17.77 26.05
C THR A 18 47.74 16.87 25.98
N GLY A 19 47.31 16.31 27.12
CA GLY A 19 46.10 15.50 27.23
C GLY A 19 46.27 13.99 27.05
N CYS A 20 47.50 13.48 27.13
CA CYS A 20 47.81 12.04 27.06
C CYS A 20 48.29 11.49 28.40
N ASP A 21 47.59 11.89 29.47
CA ASP A 21 47.84 11.48 30.84
C ASP A 21 47.33 10.04 31.09
N PRO A 22 47.89 9.34 32.08
CA PRO A 22 47.41 8.01 32.44
C PRO A 22 45.96 8.04 32.93
N ILE A 23 45.17 7.07 32.50
CA ILE A 23 43.77 6.95 32.95
C ILE A 23 43.64 6.38 34.36
N ARG A 24 44.70 5.70 34.84
CA ARG A 24 44.76 5.14 36.19
C ARG A 24 46.20 5.00 36.62
N MET A 25 46.48 5.39 37.86
CA MET A 25 47.78 5.24 38.49
C MET A 25 47.60 4.72 39.91
N THR A 26 48.48 3.83 40.33
CA THR A 26 48.56 3.27 41.68
C THR A 26 50.03 3.10 42.05
N GLU A 27 50.33 2.78 43.30
CA GLU A 27 51.69 2.50 43.76
C GLU A 27 52.36 1.31 43.04
N ALA A 28 51.58 0.45 42.38
CA ALA A 28 52.09 -0.74 41.71
C ALA A 28 52.07 -0.67 40.17
N PHE A 29 51.20 0.15 39.57
CA PHE A 29 51.07 0.22 38.11
C PHE A 29 50.45 1.53 37.61
N VAL A 30 50.76 1.85 36.36
CA VAL A 30 50.18 2.95 35.58
C VAL A 30 49.54 2.40 34.30
N ILE A 31 48.37 2.93 33.92
CA ILE A 31 47.63 2.51 32.73
C ILE A 31 47.42 3.71 31.81
N PHE A 32 47.86 3.56 30.57
CA PHE A 32 47.57 4.48 29.48
C PHE A 32 46.48 3.88 28.57
N ARG A 33 45.51 4.71 28.20
CA ARG A 33 44.51 4.37 27.19
C ARG A 33 44.33 5.57 26.27
N PHE A 34 44.72 5.40 25.02
CA PHE A 34 44.61 6.42 24.00
C PHE A 34 44.32 5.78 22.63
N PRO A 35 43.74 6.53 21.68
CA PRO A 35 43.54 6.03 20.31
C PRO A 35 44.87 5.70 19.63
N VAL A 36 44.91 4.63 18.83
CA VAL A 36 46.14 4.09 18.21
C VAL A 36 46.90 5.08 17.31
N MET A 37 46.24 6.14 16.84
CA MET A 37 46.83 7.18 15.98
C MET A 37 47.24 8.45 16.76
N GLN A 38 47.05 8.48 18.08
CA GLN A 38 47.21 9.69 18.90
C GLN A 38 48.39 9.55 19.87
N CYS A 39 48.60 10.60 20.66
CA CYS A 39 49.61 10.64 21.73
C CYS A 39 51.04 10.33 21.27
N GLY A 40 51.40 10.83 20.08
CA GLY A 40 52.74 10.66 19.52
C GLY A 40 53.01 9.28 18.93
N THR A 41 51.98 8.45 18.75
CA THR A 41 52.13 7.14 18.10
C THR A 41 52.51 7.35 16.63
N THR A 42 53.57 6.69 16.18
CA THR A 42 54.00 6.69 14.79
C THR A 42 53.40 5.49 14.06
N VAL A 43 53.10 5.66 12.78
CA VAL A 43 52.61 4.59 11.92
C VAL A 43 53.59 4.33 10.79
N GLN A 44 53.89 3.06 10.55
CA GLN A 44 54.67 2.60 9.42
C GLN A 44 53.91 1.51 8.67
N VAL A 45 54.03 1.52 7.35
CA VAL A 45 53.45 0.49 6.48
C VAL A 45 54.60 -0.34 5.93
N ILE A 46 54.66 -1.62 6.27
CA ILE A 46 55.67 -2.56 5.76
C ILE A 46 54.95 -3.76 5.15
N GLY A 47 54.98 -3.87 3.82
CA GLY A 47 54.24 -4.91 3.10
C GLY A 47 52.73 -4.78 3.32
N ASP A 48 52.09 -5.84 3.83
CA ASP A 48 50.67 -5.87 4.18
C ASP A 48 50.38 -5.49 5.64
N LYS A 49 51.36 -4.95 6.38
CA LYS A 49 51.24 -4.69 7.82
C LYS A 49 51.28 -3.22 8.16
N LEU A 50 50.35 -2.79 9.01
CA LEU A 50 50.37 -1.51 9.69
C LEU A 50 51.04 -1.70 11.05
N ILE A 51 52.15 -1.00 11.27
CA ILE A 51 52.94 -1.07 12.50
C ILE A 51 52.78 0.27 13.22
N TYR A 52 52.20 0.23 14.41
CA TYR A 52 52.05 1.38 15.30
C TYR A 52 53.07 1.29 16.43
N GLU A 53 53.84 2.35 16.63
CA GLU A 53 54.89 2.39 17.66
C GLU A 53 54.76 3.63 18.55
N ASN A 54 54.92 3.42 19.86
CA ASN A 54 55.00 4.48 20.85
C ASN A 54 55.99 4.09 21.96
N GLN A 55 56.51 5.09 22.66
CA GLN A 55 57.48 4.90 23.73
C GLN A 55 57.00 5.56 25.02
N LEU A 56 57.10 4.84 26.13
CA LEU A 56 56.94 5.40 27.46
C LEU A 56 58.32 5.62 28.08
N ILE A 57 58.51 6.78 28.67
CA ILE A 57 59.74 7.16 29.35
C ILE A 57 59.43 7.61 30.77
N SER A 58 60.35 7.33 31.69
CA SER A 58 60.34 7.87 33.06
C SER A 58 61.29 9.05 33.14
N SER A 59 61.00 10.05 33.99
CA SER A 59 62.01 11.04 34.34
C SER A 59 63.08 10.43 35.25
N ILE A 60 64.25 11.06 35.28
CA ILE A 60 65.32 10.79 36.23
C ILE A 60 65.40 11.96 37.22
N ASP A 61 65.69 11.67 38.48
CA ASP A 61 66.02 12.69 39.48
C ASP A 61 67.49 13.11 39.36
N VAL A 62 67.72 14.41 39.30
CA VAL A 62 69.05 15.00 39.10
C VAL A 62 69.35 15.94 40.26
N GLN A 63 70.30 15.55 41.10
CA GLN A 63 70.77 16.38 42.21
C GLN A 63 71.88 17.29 41.72
N THR A 64 71.71 18.60 41.91
CA THR A 64 72.69 19.62 41.48
C THR A 64 73.46 20.16 42.67
N GLY A 65 74.79 20.08 42.62
CA GLY A 65 75.73 20.68 43.56
C GLY A 65 76.54 21.82 42.94
N PRO A 66 77.43 22.47 43.71
CA PRO A 66 78.19 23.64 43.25
C PRO A 66 79.14 23.34 42.08
N ASP A 67 79.65 22.11 41.96
CA ASP A 67 80.62 21.71 40.91
C ASP A 67 80.05 20.74 39.87
N GLY A 68 78.73 20.50 39.87
CA GLY A 68 78.07 19.64 38.87
C GLY A 68 76.80 18.94 39.36
N SER A 69 76.17 18.20 38.45
CA SER A 69 74.93 17.46 38.73
C SER A 69 75.16 15.94 38.62
N ILE A 70 74.51 15.19 39.51
CA ILE A 70 74.54 13.71 39.52
C ILE A 70 73.13 13.15 39.49
N THR A 71 72.96 11.98 38.88
CA THR A 71 71.74 11.16 38.98
C THR A 71 72.11 9.77 39.46
N ARG A 72 71.24 9.15 40.23
CA ARG A 72 71.34 7.74 40.62
C ARG A 72 70.26 6.88 39.98
N ASP A 73 69.42 7.50 39.15
CA ASP A 73 68.28 6.86 38.51
C ASP A 73 68.69 6.25 37.17
N SER A 74 68.11 5.10 36.85
CA SER A 74 68.26 4.48 35.53
C SER A 74 67.21 5.03 34.57
N THR A 75 67.60 5.27 33.32
CA THR A 75 66.65 5.61 32.27
C THR A 75 65.74 4.41 31.99
N PHE A 76 64.43 4.62 32.10
CA PHE A 76 63.42 3.64 31.72
C PHE A 76 62.79 4.03 30.39
N ILE A 77 62.83 3.11 29.42
CA ILE A 77 62.19 3.27 28.11
C ILE A 77 61.44 1.98 27.80
N PHE A 78 60.11 2.08 27.63
CA PHE A 78 59.26 0.98 27.21
C PHE A 78 58.76 1.21 25.78
N HIS A 79 59.05 0.28 24.88
CA HIS A 79 58.64 0.36 23.48
C HIS A 79 57.36 -0.45 23.26
N ALA A 80 56.25 0.25 22.99
CA ALA A 80 54.97 -0.35 22.66
C ALA A 80 54.82 -0.46 21.14
N ARG A 81 54.67 -1.70 20.63
CA ARG A 81 54.49 -1.97 19.20
C ARG A 81 53.26 -2.82 18.95
N CYS A 82 52.33 -2.31 18.16
CA CYS A 82 51.14 -3.02 17.72
C CYS A 82 51.20 -3.24 16.20
N ILE A 83 50.89 -4.44 15.73
CA ILE A 83 50.99 -4.82 14.32
C ILE A 83 49.62 -5.33 13.86
N TYR A 84 49.07 -4.72 12.82
CA TYR A 84 47.79 -5.08 12.20
C TYR A 84 48.01 -5.47 10.74
N ASN A 85 47.13 -6.33 10.21
CA ASN A 85 47.09 -6.57 8.77
C ASN A 85 46.32 -5.41 8.11
N ALA A 86 46.90 -4.79 7.08
CA ALA A 86 46.28 -3.74 6.27
C ALA A 86 45.09 -4.27 5.44
N SER A 87 44.98 -5.59 5.30
CA SER A 87 44.00 -6.32 4.51
C SER A 87 42.71 -6.69 5.25
N ASP A 88 42.57 -6.35 6.54
CA ASP A 88 41.31 -6.56 7.27
C ASP A 88 40.29 -5.48 6.88
N PHE A 89 39.54 -5.77 5.81
CA PHE A 89 38.31 -5.09 5.47
C PHE A 89 37.36 -5.11 6.68
N LEU A 90 37.05 -3.95 7.28
CA LEU A 90 35.85 -3.86 8.12
C LEU A 90 34.64 -4.05 7.21
N PRO A 91 33.76 -5.03 7.45
CA PRO A 91 32.50 -5.11 6.71
C PRO A 91 31.66 -3.89 7.07
N VAL A 92 31.59 -2.92 6.15
CA VAL A 92 30.59 -1.86 6.23
C VAL A 92 29.25 -2.49 5.87
N GLN A 93 28.46 -2.81 6.89
CA GLN A 93 27.05 -3.16 6.68
C GLN A 93 26.30 -1.86 6.39
N VAL A 94 26.01 -1.62 5.11
CA VAL A 94 25.08 -0.57 4.70
C VAL A 94 23.67 -1.17 4.75
N GLU A 95 22.93 -0.93 5.82
CA GLU A 95 21.48 -1.13 5.83
C GLU A 95 20.83 0.02 5.07
N VAL A 96 20.45 -0.24 3.82
CA VAL A 96 19.60 0.66 3.05
C VAL A 96 18.16 0.42 3.49
N PHE A 97 17.67 1.24 4.42
CA PHE A 97 16.24 1.36 4.67
C PHE A 97 15.60 2.04 3.46
N LEU A 98 15.10 1.24 2.52
CA LEU A 98 14.16 1.75 1.53
C LEU A 98 12.96 2.33 2.29
N PRO A 99 12.54 3.58 2.02
CA PRO A 99 11.30 4.08 2.58
C PRO A 99 10.20 3.08 2.22
N PRO A 100 9.28 2.75 3.16
CA PRO A 100 8.19 1.85 2.85
C PRO A 100 7.49 2.36 1.60
N THR A 101 7.35 1.50 0.59
CA THR A 101 6.51 1.79 -0.58
C THR A 101 5.19 2.32 -0.06
N PRO A 102 4.73 3.49 -0.54
CA PRO A 102 3.43 4.01 -0.16
C PRO A 102 2.41 2.88 -0.32
N ALA A 103 1.64 2.62 0.73
CA ALA A 103 0.56 1.65 0.64
C ALA A 103 -0.30 2.02 -0.58
N PRO A 104 -0.72 1.05 -1.41
CA PRO A 104 -1.60 1.33 -2.53
C PRO A 104 -2.82 2.09 -1.99
N VAL A 105 -3.01 3.31 -2.47
CA VAL A 105 -4.15 4.12 -2.11
C VAL A 105 -5.33 3.61 -2.93
N THR A 106 -6.09 2.66 -2.38
CA THR A 106 -7.41 2.30 -2.89
C THR A 106 -8.41 3.32 -2.38
N GLN A 107 -8.72 4.32 -3.22
CA GLN A 107 -9.83 5.23 -2.97
C GLN A 107 -11.11 4.61 -3.54
N ALA A 108 -12.10 4.39 -2.68
CA ALA A 108 -13.45 4.04 -3.13
C ALA A 108 -14.04 5.23 -3.90
N GLY A 109 -14.09 5.11 -5.22
CA GLY A 109 -14.78 6.05 -6.09
C GLY A 109 -16.12 5.48 -6.53
N PRO A 110 -17.18 6.29 -6.68
CA PRO A 110 -18.46 5.81 -7.21
C PRO A 110 -18.27 5.28 -8.63
N LEU A 111 -18.72 4.05 -8.89
CA LEU A 111 -18.90 3.54 -10.24
C LEU A 111 -20.18 4.16 -10.81
N ARG A 112 -20.04 4.84 -11.95
CA ARG A 112 -21.17 5.41 -12.68
C ARG A 112 -21.71 4.34 -13.62
N LEU A 113 -23.01 4.09 -13.53
CA LEU A 113 -23.72 3.12 -14.35
C LEU A 113 -24.77 3.86 -15.17
N GLU A 114 -25.05 3.37 -16.38
CA GLU A 114 -26.13 3.86 -17.23
C GLU A 114 -26.97 2.67 -17.69
N LEU A 115 -28.29 2.78 -17.54
CA LEU A 115 -29.27 1.90 -18.15
C LEU A 115 -29.79 2.55 -19.42
N ARG A 116 -29.76 1.81 -20.53
CA ARG A 116 -30.33 2.22 -21.80
C ARG A 116 -31.41 1.22 -22.20
N ILE A 117 -32.53 1.76 -22.64
CA ILE A 117 -33.64 0.99 -23.18
C ILE A 117 -33.62 1.14 -24.69
N ALA A 118 -33.87 0.06 -25.42
CA ALA A 118 -33.96 0.07 -26.88
C ALA A 118 -35.24 -0.61 -27.36
N THR A 119 -35.80 -0.07 -28.43
CA THR A 119 -36.97 -0.61 -29.13
C THR A 119 -36.53 -1.15 -30.49
N GLY A 120 -36.04 -2.39 -30.49
CA GLY A 120 -35.46 -3.00 -31.69
C GLY A 120 -34.01 -2.53 -31.91
N ARG A 121 -33.78 -1.64 -32.88
CA ARG A 121 -32.42 -1.25 -33.32
C ARG A 121 -31.92 0.08 -32.76
N SER A 122 -32.79 0.89 -32.16
CA SER A 122 -32.47 2.22 -31.64
C SER A 122 -32.67 2.28 -30.13
N TYR A 123 -31.73 2.95 -29.46
CA TYR A 123 -31.87 3.31 -28.05
C TYR A 123 -32.80 4.50 -27.90
N LEU A 124 -33.59 4.48 -26.85
CA LEU A 124 -34.48 5.55 -26.44
C LEU A 124 -33.69 6.67 -25.77
N THR A 125 -34.18 7.88 -25.94
CA THR A 125 -33.69 9.12 -25.34
C THR A 125 -34.76 9.70 -24.42
N GLU A 126 -34.42 10.71 -23.61
CA GLU A 126 -35.37 11.39 -22.70
C GLU A 126 -36.66 11.86 -23.41
N ARG A 127 -36.60 12.17 -24.70
CA ARG A 127 -37.78 12.61 -25.48
C ARG A 127 -38.75 11.50 -25.84
N ASP A 128 -38.33 10.24 -25.73
CA ASP A 128 -39.12 9.07 -26.11
C ASP A 128 -39.94 8.51 -24.93
N TYR A 129 -39.88 9.16 -23.76
CA TYR A 129 -40.63 8.79 -22.57
C TYR A 129 -41.97 9.57 -22.49
N PRO A 130 -43.02 8.99 -21.88
CA PRO A 130 -43.08 7.63 -21.33
C PRO A 130 -43.13 6.56 -22.43
N VAL A 131 -42.41 5.44 -22.20
CA VAL A 131 -42.31 4.35 -23.17
C VAL A 131 -43.54 3.46 -23.07
N VAL A 132 -44.44 3.61 -24.03
CA VAL A 132 -45.64 2.77 -24.11
C VAL A 132 -45.37 1.53 -24.95
N LYS A 133 -45.56 0.35 -24.36
CA LYS A 133 -45.45 -0.95 -25.04
C LYS A 133 -46.64 -1.84 -24.73
N VAL A 134 -47.04 -2.63 -25.72
CA VAL A 134 -48.05 -3.67 -25.54
C VAL A 134 -47.46 -4.77 -24.66
N LEU A 135 -48.29 -5.44 -23.86
CA LEU A 135 -47.84 -6.56 -23.03
C LEU A 135 -47.19 -7.65 -23.87
N ARG A 136 -46.14 -8.27 -23.33
CA ARG A 136 -45.27 -9.29 -23.96
C ARG A 136 -44.37 -8.79 -25.09
N ASP A 137 -44.45 -7.52 -25.47
CA ASP A 137 -43.48 -6.95 -26.40
C ASP A 137 -42.07 -7.02 -25.79
N PRO A 138 -41.05 -7.39 -26.59
CA PRO A 138 -39.68 -7.42 -26.11
C PRO A 138 -39.14 -6.00 -25.95
N ILE A 139 -38.61 -5.71 -24.76
CA ILE A 139 -37.79 -4.54 -24.48
C ILE A 139 -36.34 -4.97 -24.32
N TYR A 140 -35.46 -4.33 -25.07
CA TYR A 140 -34.02 -4.57 -25.01
C TYR A 140 -33.40 -3.60 -24.02
N MET A 141 -32.59 -4.11 -23.11
CA MET A 141 -31.94 -3.33 -22.07
C MET A 141 -30.44 -3.54 -22.12
N GLU A 142 -29.71 -2.46 -21.89
CA GLU A 142 -28.27 -2.47 -21.72
C GLU A 142 -27.90 -1.70 -20.46
N VAL A 143 -27.15 -2.34 -19.59
CA VAL A 143 -26.46 -1.67 -18.48
C VAL A 143 -24.99 -1.58 -18.85
N ARG A 144 -24.39 -0.41 -18.64
CA ARG A 144 -22.97 -0.22 -18.89
C ARG A 144 -22.28 0.61 -17.82
N ILE A 145 -21.00 0.31 -17.60
CA ILE A 145 -20.12 1.11 -16.75
C ILE A 145 -19.63 2.32 -17.55
N LEU A 146 -19.76 3.52 -16.96
CA LEU A 146 -19.29 4.75 -17.56
C LEU A 146 -17.91 5.15 -17.04
N GLN A 147 -17.12 5.79 -17.91
CA GLN A 147 -15.88 6.50 -17.55
C GLN A 147 -14.84 5.59 -16.86
N ARG A 148 -14.78 4.31 -17.25
CA ARG A 148 -13.78 3.34 -16.79
C ARG A 148 -13.14 2.64 -17.98
N THR A 149 -11.85 2.35 -17.84
CA THR A 149 -11.02 1.71 -18.88
C THR A 149 -10.22 0.53 -18.32
N ASP A 150 -10.58 0.04 -17.14
CA ASP A 150 -9.94 -1.11 -16.52
C ASP A 150 -10.50 -2.41 -17.14
N PRO A 151 -9.68 -3.22 -17.85
CA PRO A 151 -10.15 -4.46 -18.47
C PRO A 151 -10.50 -5.55 -17.46
N ASN A 152 -10.06 -5.46 -16.21
CA ASN A 152 -10.36 -6.44 -15.17
C ASN A 152 -11.75 -6.22 -14.54
N LEU A 153 -12.35 -5.07 -14.83
CA LEU A 153 -13.68 -4.73 -14.34
C LEU A 153 -14.73 -5.54 -15.12
N VAL A 154 -15.58 -6.24 -14.38
CA VAL A 154 -16.69 -7.03 -14.92
C VAL A 154 -17.99 -6.52 -14.33
N LEU A 155 -18.92 -6.15 -15.20
CA LEU A 155 -20.29 -5.82 -14.84
C LEU A 155 -21.10 -7.10 -14.69
N SER A 156 -21.58 -7.38 -13.48
CA SER A 156 -22.49 -8.50 -13.22
C SER A 156 -23.74 -8.01 -12.48
N LEU A 157 -24.91 -8.26 -13.09
CA LEU A 157 -26.22 -7.96 -12.51
C LEU A 157 -26.71 -9.18 -11.74
N HIS A 158 -26.86 -9.07 -10.43
CA HIS A 158 -27.21 -10.23 -9.60
C HIS A 158 -28.69 -10.27 -9.24
N HIS A 159 -29.19 -9.16 -8.70
CA HIS A 159 -30.61 -8.99 -8.35
C HIS A 159 -31.18 -7.83 -9.14
N CYS A 160 -32.24 -8.12 -9.90
CA CYS A 160 -33.01 -7.13 -10.65
C CYS A 160 -34.49 -7.37 -10.41
N TRP A 161 -35.23 -6.31 -10.12
CA TRP A 161 -36.68 -6.36 -9.97
C TRP A 161 -37.34 -5.09 -10.46
N ALA A 162 -38.63 -5.20 -10.76
CA ALA A 162 -39.48 -4.07 -11.08
C ALA A 162 -40.41 -3.70 -9.93
N THR A 163 -40.80 -2.43 -9.86
CA THR A 163 -41.86 -1.88 -8.98
C THR A 163 -42.90 -1.12 -9.79
N PRO A 164 -44.15 -0.97 -9.28
CA PRO A 164 -45.21 -0.22 -9.97
C PRO A 164 -44.96 1.30 -10.01
N ASN A 165 -44.03 1.82 -9.21
CA ASN A 165 -43.66 3.23 -9.22
C ASN A 165 -42.17 3.43 -8.93
N ALA A 166 -41.76 4.70 -8.88
CA ALA A 166 -40.38 5.12 -8.70
C ALA A 166 -39.73 4.64 -7.39
N ASN A 167 -40.51 4.31 -6.36
CA ASN A 167 -39.97 3.81 -5.12
C ASN A 167 -39.58 2.32 -5.28
N PRO A 168 -38.28 1.99 -5.28
CA PRO A 168 -37.84 0.64 -5.58
C PRO A 168 -37.99 -0.32 -4.39
N LEU A 169 -38.44 0.18 -3.23
CA LEU A 169 -38.75 -0.60 -2.04
C LEU A 169 -40.25 -0.86 -1.90
N GLU A 170 -41.07 -0.26 -2.77
CA GLU A 170 -42.50 -0.44 -2.73
C GLU A 170 -42.89 -1.86 -3.16
N GLN A 171 -43.95 -2.37 -2.55
CA GLN A 171 -44.57 -3.63 -2.96
C GLN A 171 -45.79 -3.33 -3.84
N PRO A 172 -46.08 -4.19 -4.83
CA PRO A 172 -45.39 -5.44 -5.17
C PRO A 172 -44.04 -5.24 -5.89
N GLN A 173 -43.15 -6.24 -5.75
CA GLN A 173 -41.89 -6.33 -6.50
C GLN A 173 -41.93 -7.56 -7.42
N TRP A 174 -41.52 -7.41 -8.68
CA TRP A 174 -41.42 -8.53 -9.62
C TRP A 174 -39.96 -8.88 -9.92
N PRO A 175 -39.46 -10.07 -9.53
CA PRO A 175 -38.09 -10.48 -9.80
C PRO A 175 -37.84 -10.74 -11.29
N ILE A 176 -36.76 -10.19 -11.82
CA ILE A 176 -36.31 -10.35 -13.21
C ILE A 176 -35.05 -11.23 -13.23
N LEU A 177 -34.06 -10.87 -12.40
CA LEU A 177 -32.85 -11.66 -12.16
C LEU A 177 -32.72 -11.99 -10.68
N VAL A 178 -32.41 -13.25 -10.40
CA VAL A 178 -32.07 -13.76 -9.06
C VAL A 178 -30.74 -14.47 -9.18
N ASP A 179 -29.76 -14.06 -8.39
CA ASP A 179 -28.37 -14.55 -8.44
C ASP A 179 -27.77 -14.57 -9.86
N GLY A 180 -28.09 -13.53 -10.63
CA GLY A 180 -27.63 -13.33 -12.02
C GLY A 180 -28.31 -14.23 -13.05
N CYS A 181 -29.29 -15.03 -12.63
CA CYS A 181 -30.04 -15.92 -13.51
C CYS A 181 -31.47 -15.38 -13.74
N PRO A 182 -32.07 -15.61 -14.92
CA PRO A 182 -33.48 -15.31 -15.17
C PRO A 182 -34.40 -15.96 -14.13
N PHE A 183 -35.35 -15.19 -13.60
CA PHE A 183 -36.28 -15.68 -12.59
C PHE A 183 -37.12 -16.86 -13.13
N LEU A 184 -37.02 -18.02 -12.47
CA LEU A 184 -37.65 -19.25 -12.93
C LEU A 184 -39.17 -19.26 -12.81
N GLY A 185 -39.72 -18.41 -11.94
CA GLY A 185 -41.17 -18.27 -11.71
C GLY A 185 -41.89 -17.44 -12.76
N ASP A 186 -41.17 -16.83 -13.70
CA ASP A 186 -41.77 -16.13 -14.84
C ASP A 186 -41.97 -17.08 -16.03
N ASN A 187 -43.15 -17.01 -16.65
CA ASN A 187 -43.47 -17.77 -17.87
C ASN A 187 -42.83 -17.11 -19.12
N TYR A 188 -42.53 -15.81 -19.07
CA TYR A 188 -41.88 -15.04 -20.13
C TYR A 188 -40.48 -14.60 -19.68
N ARG A 189 -39.65 -15.61 -19.39
CA ARG A 189 -38.32 -15.43 -18.80
C ARG A 189 -37.45 -14.44 -19.56
N THR A 190 -36.75 -13.63 -18.78
CA THR A 190 -35.69 -12.75 -19.27
C THR A 190 -34.62 -13.53 -20.03
N GLN A 191 -34.14 -12.95 -21.12
CA GLN A 191 -33.07 -13.56 -21.93
C GLN A 191 -31.81 -12.71 -21.82
N LEU A 192 -30.70 -13.31 -21.40
CA LEU A 192 -29.40 -12.63 -21.43
C LEU A 192 -28.88 -12.60 -22.87
N VAL A 193 -28.41 -11.43 -23.32
CA VAL A 193 -27.91 -11.24 -24.68
C VAL A 193 -26.38 -11.14 -24.62
N PRO A 194 -25.65 -11.97 -25.38
CA PRO A 194 -24.19 -11.89 -25.40
C PRO A 194 -23.72 -10.55 -25.99
N ILE A 195 -22.66 -9.99 -25.41
CA ILE A 195 -21.99 -8.79 -25.92
C ILE A 195 -20.99 -9.22 -27.01
N GLY A 196 -21.04 -8.57 -28.17
CA GLY A 196 -20.09 -8.80 -29.26
C GLY A 196 -18.69 -8.28 -28.92
N SER A 197 -17.65 -8.94 -29.45
CA SER A 197 -16.24 -8.60 -29.23
C SER A 197 -15.78 -7.30 -29.91
N GLU A 198 -16.65 -6.63 -30.66
CA GLU A 198 -16.35 -5.40 -31.40
C GLU A 198 -16.33 -4.16 -30.49
N LEU A 199 -16.86 -4.25 -29.28
CA LEU A 199 -16.89 -3.13 -28.32
C LEU A 199 -15.60 -3.08 -27.48
N PRO A 200 -15.04 -1.89 -27.23
CA PRO A 200 -13.99 -1.74 -26.24
C PRO A 200 -14.55 -2.08 -24.86
N PHE A 201 -13.84 -2.94 -24.11
CA PHE A 201 -14.24 -3.42 -22.77
C PHE A 201 -15.62 -4.12 -22.75
N PRO A 202 -15.79 -5.26 -23.44
CA PRO A 202 -17.09 -5.95 -23.51
C PRO A 202 -17.61 -6.39 -22.12
N THR A 203 -16.71 -6.60 -21.15
CA THR A 203 -17.03 -6.93 -19.77
C THR A 203 -17.68 -5.78 -19.00
N HIS A 204 -17.68 -4.56 -19.51
CA HIS A 204 -18.34 -3.39 -18.90
C HIS A 204 -19.83 -3.31 -19.24
N HIS A 205 -20.34 -4.22 -20.07
CA HIS A 205 -21.69 -4.20 -20.61
C HIS A 205 -22.43 -5.48 -20.24
N GLN A 206 -23.71 -5.35 -19.89
CA GLN A 206 -24.63 -6.47 -19.73
C GLN A 206 -25.92 -6.14 -20.47
N ARG A 207 -26.34 -7.03 -21.38
CA ARG A 207 -27.58 -6.89 -22.13
C ARG A 207 -28.56 -7.99 -21.78
N PHE A 208 -29.84 -7.63 -21.74
CA PHE A 208 -30.91 -8.60 -21.56
C PHE A 208 -32.20 -8.11 -22.20
N VAL A 209 -33.10 -9.05 -22.48
CA VAL A 209 -34.42 -8.81 -23.05
C VAL A 209 -35.46 -9.18 -22.02
N LEU A 210 -36.38 -8.26 -21.77
CA LEU A 210 -37.56 -8.46 -20.93
C LEU A 210 -38.81 -8.43 -21.80
N SER A 211 -39.77 -9.30 -21.49
CA SER A 211 -41.12 -9.18 -22.05
C SER A 211 -41.93 -8.24 -21.16
N THR A 212 -42.56 -7.22 -21.74
CA THR A 212 -43.36 -6.24 -20.98
C THR A 212 -44.49 -6.90 -20.19
N PHE A 213 -44.70 -6.42 -18.98
CA PHE A 213 -45.75 -6.86 -18.06
C PHE A 213 -46.29 -5.66 -17.29
N ALA A 214 -47.49 -5.78 -16.75
CA ALA A 214 -48.10 -4.76 -15.90
C ALA A 214 -48.36 -5.34 -14.51
N PHE A 215 -48.17 -4.52 -13.48
CA PHE A 215 -48.61 -4.85 -12.14
C PHE A 215 -50.13 -4.74 -12.07
N VAL A 216 -50.76 -5.62 -11.30
CA VAL A 216 -52.22 -5.65 -11.13
C VAL A 216 -52.52 -5.66 -9.65
N ASP A 217 -53.49 -4.84 -9.23
CA ASP A 217 -54.03 -4.89 -7.88
C ASP A 217 -54.82 -6.18 -7.67
N SER A 218 -54.45 -6.96 -6.65
CA SER A 218 -55.04 -8.28 -6.43
C SER A 218 -56.54 -8.24 -6.13
N ALA A 219 -57.05 -7.15 -5.54
CA ALA A 219 -58.45 -7.05 -5.12
C ALA A 219 -59.36 -6.58 -6.27
N SER A 220 -58.93 -5.56 -7.01
CA SER A 220 -59.70 -4.94 -8.09
C SER A 220 -59.40 -5.52 -9.47
N GLN A 221 -58.29 -6.24 -9.64
CA GLN A 221 -57.80 -6.75 -10.93
C GLN A 221 -57.52 -5.62 -11.95
N ILE A 222 -57.24 -4.42 -11.44
CA ILE A 222 -56.92 -3.23 -12.24
C ILE A 222 -55.40 -3.06 -12.28
N ALA A 223 -54.87 -2.60 -13.42
CA ALA A 223 -53.45 -2.31 -13.56
C ALA A 223 -53.00 -1.18 -12.61
N LEU A 224 -51.89 -1.40 -11.92
CA LEU A 224 -51.22 -0.40 -11.09
C LEU A 224 -50.31 0.45 -11.99
N ASP A 225 -50.47 1.77 -11.95
CA ASP A 225 -49.62 2.71 -12.67
C ASP A 225 -49.23 3.90 -11.78
N GLY A 226 -48.03 4.42 -12.02
CA GLY A 226 -47.49 5.58 -11.35
C GLY A 226 -48.36 6.81 -11.60
N GLU A 227 -48.93 7.33 -10.52
CA GLU A 227 -49.68 8.58 -10.40
C GLU A 227 -51.01 8.72 -11.18
N HIS A 228 -51.26 8.01 -12.30
CA HIS A 228 -52.53 8.10 -13.04
C HIS A 228 -53.17 6.74 -13.35
N GLN A 229 -54.43 6.56 -12.96
CA GLN A 229 -55.21 5.34 -13.18
C GLN A 229 -55.64 5.24 -14.66
N MET A 230 -54.95 4.42 -15.47
CA MET A 230 -55.30 4.23 -16.87
C MET A 230 -56.44 3.20 -17.03
N SER A 231 -57.45 3.53 -17.84
CA SER A 231 -58.60 2.64 -18.11
C SER A 231 -58.30 1.47 -19.05
N THR A 232 -57.04 1.31 -19.49
CA THR A 232 -56.62 0.27 -20.44
C THR A 232 -55.37 -0.46 -19.96
N ALA A 233 -55.49 -1.76 -19.74
CA ALA A 233 -54.44 -2.67 -19.23
C ALA A 233 -53.34 -3.00 -20.25
N SER A 234 -53.04 -2.07 -21.17
CA SER A 234 -52.22 -2.32 -22.36
C SER A 234 -50.82 -1.71 -22.30
N MET A 235 -50.46 -1.02 -21.21
CA MET A 235 -49.24 -0.21 -21.10
C MET A 235 -48.50 -0.54 -19.79
N ALA A 236 -47.16 -0.53 -19.84
CA ALA A 236 -46.29 -0.91 -18.72
C ALA A 236 -45.16 0.11 -18.53
N LEU A 237 -45.09 0.74 -17.35
CA LEU A 237 -43.92 1.49 -16.89
C LEU A 237 -43.04 0.59 -16.02
N LEU A 238 -41.73 0.67 -16.19
CA LEU A 238 -40.74 -0.21 -15.55
C LEU A 238 -39.75 0.61 -14.74
N TYR A 239 -39.88 0.54 -13.41
CA TYR A 239 -38.88 1.05 -12.48
C TYR A 239 -37.99 -0.10 -12.03
N LEU A 240 -36.70 -0.05 -12.35
CA LEU A 240 -35.78 -1.16 -12.10
C LEU A 240 -34.76 -0.81 -11.02
N LYS A 241 -34.65 -1.68 -10.02
CA LYS A 241 -33.54 -1.62 -9.06
C LYS A 241 -32.58 -2.76 -9.31
N MET A 242 -31.30 -2.41 -9.41
CA MET A 242 -30.23 -3.35 -9.73
C MET A 242 -29.15 -3.34 -8.67
N HIS A 243 -28.66 -4.55 -8.39
CA HIS A 243 -27.50 -4.76 -7.55
C HIS A 243 -26.33 -5.19 -8.43
N VAL A 244 -25.33 -4.31 -8.51
CA VAL A 244 -24.10 -4.54 -9.26
C VAL A 244 -23.00 -4.96 -8.29
N TRP A 245 -22.33 -6.05 -8.65
CA TRP A 245 -21.11 -6.47 -7.97
C TRP A 245 -19.90 -6.15 -8.83
N VAL A 246 -18.95 -5.43 -8.25
CA VAL A 246 -17.65 -5.18 -8.90
C VAL A 246 -16.57 -5.99 -8.18
N PRO A 247 -15.85 -6.88 -8.90
CA PRO A 247 -14.69 -7.56 -8.34
C PRO A 247 -13.54 -6.57 -8.21
N LEU A 248 -13.05 -6.33 -6.99
CA LEU A 248 -11.89 -5.48 -6.71
C LEU A 248 -10.58 -6.28 -6.59
N GLY A 249 -10.60 -7.57 -6.93
CA GLY A 249 -9.50 -8.51 -6.72
C GLY A 249 -9.55 -9.18 -5.34
N GLY A 250 -9.00 -10.39 -5.22
CA GLY A 250 -8.89 -11.11 -3.94
C GLY A 250 -10.22 -11.59 -3.32
N GLY A 251 -11.27 -11.77 -4.12
CA GLY A 251 -12.59 -12.18 -3.63
C GLY A 251 -13.36 -11.06 -2.91
N VAL A 252 -12.87 -9.82 -2.97
CA VAL A 252 -13.57 -8.64 -2.45
C VAL A 252 -14.52 -8.13 -3.52
N TYR A 253 -15.80 -8.10 -3.21
CA TYR A 253 -16.83 -7.52 -4.06
C TYR A 253 -17.38 -6.26 -3.42
N THR A 254 -17.50 -5.18 -4.19
CA THR A 254 -18.29 -4.02 -3.74
C THR A 254 -19.71 -4.15 -4.26
N HIS A 255 -20.67 -4.02 -3.35
CA HIS A 255 -22.09 -3.99 -3.64
C HIS A 255 -22.48 -2.55 -3.90
N ILE A 256 -22.93 -2.28 -5.13
CA ILE A 256 -23.44 -0.97 -5.49
C ILE A 256 -24.91 -1.16 -5.82
N GLN A 257 -25.75 -0.55 -4.98
CA GLN A 257 -27.16 -0.42 -5.23
C GLN A 257 -27.37 0.75 -6.20
N SER A 258 -27.77 0.45 -7.43
CA SER A 258 -28.20 1.48 -8.37
C SER A 258 -29.72 1.45 -8.43
N ILE A 259 -30.34 2.56 -8.04
CA ILE A 259 -31.73 2.85 -8.40
C ILE A 259 -31.64 3.37 -9.83
N LEU A 260 -32.08 2.57 -10.80
CA LEU A 260 -32.05 2.96 -12.21
C LEU A 260 -33.46 3.45 -12.53
N GLU A 261 -33.65 4.74 -12.33
CA GLU A 261 -34.84 5.46 -12.78
C GLU A 261 -34.82 5.51 -14.31
N GLY A 262 -35.64 4.68 -14.97
CA GLY A 262 -36.17 5.04 -16.28
C GLY A 262 -37.31 6.01 -16.05
N ALA A 263 -37.03 7.30 -15.98
CA ALA A 263 -38.03 8.34 -15.68
C ALA A 263 -38.31 9.22 -16.91
N ILE A 264 -39.61 9.45 -17.12
CA ILE A 264 -40.31 10.66 -17.61
C ILE A 264 -39.77 11.36 -18.84
#